data_AF-A0A554K5J4-F1
#
_entry.id   AF-A0A554K5J4-F1
#
_cell.length_a   1.000
_cell.length_b   1.000
_cell.length_c   1.000
_cell.angle_alpha   90.00
_cell.angle_beta   90.00
_cell.angle_gamma   90.00
#
_symmetry.space_group_name_H-M   'P 1'
#
loop_
_entity.id
_entity.type
_entity.pdbx_description
1 polymer ?
#
loop_
_entity_poly.entity_id
_entity_poly.type
_entity_poly.pdbx_seq_one_letter_code
_entity_poly.pdbx_strand_id
1 'polypeptide(L)'
;MTSSGNPTMMGEARSGILAAVFGLLVLLGSWLIFNTINPQLVVLEQTPLDPLRPVMQAGIYVCVDGGQAAPVISSLLPSYIEGDRDIQIEAAKQIGETMIEFSCFRLGASGNFNNFTVRQGQNTFFSVPDVRVNEQNDLVYDVYEYGLILHEKDNFRGKAILVEPPYARFNPLATANLGRSGNFPPLNFIAKSFTLFRKVPEPLTESPGATLFACLNYNEPPFACKEEGDENISASFGTAGGDTAYFREADLNTNITLAENTRSIQLESEDGMFAVMFSENNFRGDTVEVIKAGDRNLQDNPIGRCGNACTAVIGGVIRIFGGECDSCVRSMIVIKGKAL
;
A
#
# COMPACT_ATOMS: atom_id res chain seq x y z
N MET A 1 51.48 -65.75 44.11
CA MET A 1 51.63 -64.44 43.44
C MET A 1 50.66 -63.46 44.08
N THR A 2 51.08 -62.81 45.16
CA THR A 2 50.34 -61.68 45.76
C THR A 2 50.79 -60.44 45.00
N SER A 3 49.93 -59.93 44.13
CA SER A 3 50.18 -58.67 43.41
C SER A 3 50.23 -57.53 44.43
N SER A 4 51.43 -57.18 44.87
CA SER A 4 51.71 -55.96 45.62
C SER A 4 51.31 -54.80 44.71
N GLY A 5 50.11 -54.24 44.93
CA GLY A 5 49.59 -53.14 44.12
C GLY A 5 50.61 -52.01 44.04
N ASN A 6 50.78 -51.44 42.84
CA ASN A 6 51.73 -50.36 42.60
C ASN A 6 51.37 -49.17 43.53
N PRO A 7 52.21 -48.84 44.54
CA PRO A 7 51.89 -47.82 45.53
C PRO A 7 51.72 -46.44 44.90
N THR A 8 52.33 -46.21 43.73
CA THR A 8 52.19 -44.98 42.94
C THR A 8 50.76 -44.80 42.43
N MET A 9 50.12 -45.87 41.93
CA MET A 9 48.73 -45.81 41.44
C MET A 9 47.71 -45.60 42.57
N MET A 10 47.97 -46.12 43.77
CA MET A 10 47.15 -45.82 44.94
C MET A 10 47.25 -44.35 45.38
N GLY A 11 48.44 -43.74 45.21
CA GLY A 11 48.64 -42.31 45.47
C GLY A 11 47.86 -41.43 44.51
N GLU A 12 47.90 -41.74 43.21
CA GLU A 12 47.15 -41.01 42.16
C GLU A 12 45.64 -41.13 42.36
N ALA A 13 45.13 -42.33 42.66
CA ALA A 13 43.70 -42.52 42.93
C ALA A 13 43.20 -41.70 44.13
N ARG A 14 44.01 -41.61 45.20
CA ARG A 14 43.68 -40.75 46.36
C ARG A 14 43.69 -39.27 46.00
N SER A 15 44.65 -38.82 45.20
CA SER A 15 44.72 -37.44 44.73
C SER A 15 43.50 -37.09 43.87
N GLY A 16 43.08 -38.00 42.97
CA GLY A 16 41.89 -37.83 42.15
C GLY A 16 40.60 -37.73 42.97
N ILE A 17 40.42 -38.59 43.98
CA ILE A 17 39.26 -38.53 44.88
C ILE A 17 39.25 -37.21 45.67
N LEU A 18 40.40 -36.78 46.20
CA LEU A 18 40.49 -35.52 46.94
C LEU A 18 40.16 -34.32 46.04
N ALA A 19 40.69 -34.28 44.81
CA ALA A 19 40.36 -33.23 43.85
C ALA A 19 38.86 -33.20 43.51
N ALA A 20 38.22 -34.37 43.34
CA ALA A 20 36.79 -34.46 43.10
C ALA A 20 35.95 -33.95 44.30
N VAL A 21 36.35 -34.28 45.53
CA VAL A 21 35.70 -33.78 46.75
C VAL A 21 35.82 -32.26 46.88
N PHE A 22 36.99 -31.69 46.56
CA PHE A 22 37.18 -30.24 46.53
C PHE A 22 36.34 -29.58 45.44
N GLY A 23 36.26 -30.16 44.25
CA GLY A 23 35.39 -29.67 43.18
C GLY A 23 33.91 -29.65 43.58
N LEU A 24 33.45 -30.71 44.26
CA LEU A 24 32.09 -30.78 44.81
C LEU A 24 31.85 -29.69 45.86
N LEU A 25 32.80 -29.48 46.78
CA LEU A 25 32.72 -28.44 47.81
C LEU A 25 32.66 -27.03 47.20
N VAL A 26 33.42 -26.78 46.14
CA VAL A 26 33.38 -25.49 45.42
C VAL A 26 32.01 -25.30 44.76
N LEU A 27 31.48 -26.30 44.05
CA LEU A 27 30.14 -26.20 43.43
C LEU A 27 29.04 -25.99 44.46
N LEU A 28 29.08 -26.74 45.57
CA LEU A 28 28.09 -26.63 46.65
C LEU A 28 28.23 -25.28 47.37
N GLY A 29 29.46 -24.80 47.55
CA GLY A 29 29.75 -23.47 48.09
C GLY A 29 29.23 -22.37 47.18
N SER A 30 29.46 -22.45 45.87
CA SER A 30 28.91 -21.51 44.89
C SER A 30 27.38 -21.53 44.88
N TRP A 31 26.75 -22.71 44.86
CA TRP A 31 25.29 -22.84 44.92
C TRP A 31 24.73 -22.22 46.20
N LEU A 32 25.36 -22.47 47.35
CA LEU A 32 24.95 -21.92 48.63
C LEU A 32 25.14 -20.40 48.68
N ILE A 33 26.24 -19.88 48.11
CA ILE A 33 26.47 -18.43 47.98
C ILE A 33 25.38 -17.78 47.11
N PHE A 34 25.06 -18.35 45.94
CA PHE A 34 24.01 -17.83 45.07
C PHE A 34 22.63 -17.85 45.73
N ASN A 35 22.30 -18.93 46.46
CA ASN A 35 21.01 -19.03 47.17
C ASN A 35 20.92 -18.19 48.45
N THR A 36 22.04 -17.89 49.11
CA THR A 36 22.02 -17.21 50.43
C THR A 36 22.25 -15.71 50.32
N ILE A 37 23.19 -15.27 49.47
CA ILE A 37 23.57 -13.85 49.37
C ILE A 37 22.61 -13.08 48.46
N ASN A 38 22.07 -13.72 47.41
CA ASN A 38 21.19 -13.03 46.49
C ASN A 38 20.15 -13.97 45.85
N PRO A 39 19.18 -14.50 46.63
CA PRO A 39 18.15 -15.39 46.10
C PRO A 39 17.31 -14.74 44.99
N GLN A 40 17.32 -13.41 44.90
CA GLN A 40 16.64 -12.63 43.86
C GLN A 40 17.28 -12.79 42.46
N LEU A 41 18.55 -13.21 42.37
CA LEU A 41 19.18 -13.51 41.07
C LEU A 41 18.82 -14.92 40.55
N VAL A 42 18.29 -15.80 41.41
CA VAL A 42 17.86 -17.16 41.05
C VAL A 42 16.41 -17.14 40.57
N VAL A 43 15.60 -16.26 41.15
CA VAL A 43 14.26 -15.96 40.63
C VAL A 43 14.43 -14.91 39.53
N LEU A 44 14.63 -15.39 38.30
CA LEU A 44 14.35 -14.56 37.12
C LEU A 44 12.86 -14.23 37.16
N GLU A 45 12.49 -13.15 37.84
CA GLU A 45 11.26 -12.43 37.58
C GLU A 45 11.36 -12.01 36.12
N GLN A 46 10.89 -12.88 35.24
CA GLN A 46 10.53 -12.47 33.91
C GLN A 46 9.46 -11.43 34.13
N THR A 47 9.84 -10.16 34.03
CA THR A 47 8.87 -9.09 33.84
C THR A 47 7.95 -9.63 32.75
N PRO A 48 6.66 -9.86 33.04
CA PRO A 48 5.77 -10.47 32.07
C PRO A 48 5.94 -9.62 30.83
N LEU A 49 6.48 -10.23 29.77
CA LEU A 49 6.68 -9.53 28.52
C LEU A 49 5.32 -8.98 28.19
N ASP A 50 5.23 -7.66 28.07
CA ASP A 50 3.99 -7.02 27.65
C ASP A 50 3.54 -7.80 26.41
N PRO A 51 2.36 -8.45 26.44
CA PRO A 51 1.89 -9.22 25.31
C PRO A 51 2.13 -8.38 24.07
N LEU A 52 2.96 -8.92 23.17
CA LEU A 52 3.32 -8.25 21.92
C LEU A 52 2.01 -7.76 21.35
N ARG A 53 1.86 -6.43 21.24
CA ARG A 53 0.65 -5.83 20.70
C ARG A 53 0.35 -6.62 19.41
N PRO A 54 -0.84 -7.21 19.24
CA PRO A 54 -1.22 -7.76 17.96
C PRO A 54 -1.36 -6.55 17.03
N VAL A 55 -0.23 -6.10 16.48
CA VAL A 55 -0.18 -4.96 15.58
C VAL A 55 -0.68 -5.50 14.26
N MET A 56 -1.97 -5.28 14.00
CA MET A 56 -2.46 -5.40 12.64
C MET A 56 -1.60 -4.50 11.76
N GLN A 57 -1.04 -5.08 10.71
CA GLN A 57 -0.20 -4.32 9.81
C GLN A 57 -1.04 -3.28 9.09
N ALA A 58 -0.57 -2.03 9.06
CA ALA A 58 -1.21 -0.96 8.31
C ALA A 58 -1.37 -1.33 6.83
N GLY A 59 -2.50 -0.95 6.22
CA GLY A 59 -2.76 -1.25 4.81
C GLY A 59 -4.22 -1.48 4.51
N ILE A 60 -4.46 -2.01 3.33
CA ILE A 60 -5.80 -2.30 2.83
C ILE A 60 -6.04 -3.79 2.93
N TYR A 61 -7.18 -4.16 3.49
CA TYR A 61 -7.62 -5.53 3.64
C TYR A 61 -8.85 -5.76 2.78
N VAL A 62 -8.94 -6.94 2.18
CA VAL A 62 -10.10 -7.38 1.39
C VAL A 62 -10.56 -8.73 1.94
N CYS A 63 -11.87 -8.92 2.02
CA CYS A 63 -12.54 -10.10 2.56
C CYS A 63 -13.37 -10.77 1.45
N VAL A 64 -13.33 -12.10 1.35
CA VAL A 64 -14.00 -12.83 0.24
C VAL A 64 -15.53 -12.76 0.35
N ASP A 65 -16.06 -12.94 1.56
CA ASP A 65 -17.51 -12.99 1.83
C ASP A 65 -17.99 -11.77 2.64
N GLY A 66 -17.17 -10.71 2.64
CA GLY A 66 -17.12 -9.72 3.72
C GLY A 66 -18.12 -8.56 3.66
N GLY A 67 -19.26 -8.71 2.97
CA GLY A 67 -20.30 -7.67 3.02
C GLY A 67 -20.71 -7.29 4.44
N GLN A 68 -20.54 -8.21 5.40
CA GLN A 68 -20.74 -8.00 6.84
C GLN A 68 -19.44 -7.73 7.62
N ALA A 69 -18.28 -8.18 7.12
CA ALA A 69 -16.99 -8.01 7.78
C ALA A 69 -16.60 -6.55 7.92
N ALA A 70 -16.66 -5.79 6.82
CA ALA A 70 -16.21 -4.40 6.82
C ALA A 70 -16.99 -3.51 7.81
N PRO A 71 -18.33 -3.59 7.92
CA PRO A 71 -19.09 -2.88 8.96
C PRO A 71 -18.66 -3.24 10.38
N VAL A 72 -18.49 -4.53 10.69
CA VAL A 72 -18.08 -5.01 12.03
C VAL A 72 -16.69 -4.48 12.35
N ILE A 73 -15.71 -4.69 11.47
CA ILE A 73 -14.34 -4.23 11.67
C ILE A 73 -14.28 -2.70 11.77
N SER A 74 -15.04 -1.98 10.94
CA SER A 74 -15.11 -0.52 11.00
C SER A 74 -15.64 -0.01 12.34
N SER A 75 -16.55 -0.76 12.98
CA SER A 75 -17.06 -0.41 14.32
C SER A 75 -16.05 -0.68 15.44
N LEU A 76 -15.10 -1.61 15.22
CA LEU A 76 -14.06 -1.98 16.17
C LEU A 76 -12.78 -1.13 16.01
N LEU A 77 -12.54 -0.56 14.82
CA LEU A 77 -11.34 0.24 14.53
C LEU A 77 -11.13 1.42 15.50
N PRO A 78 -12.15 2.23 15.87
CA PRO A 78 -11.96 3.30 16.85
C PRO A 78 -11.47 2.77 18.21
N SER A 79 -12.02 1.65 18.68
CA SER A 79 -11.57 1.00 19.92
C SER A 79 -10.16 0.44 19.81
N TYR A 80 -9.78 -0.08 18.64
CA TYR A 80 -8.42 -0.54 18.36
C TYR A 80 -7.39 0.60 18.31
N ILE A 81 -7.79 1.78 17.81
CA ILE A 81 -6.89 2.93 17.64
C ILE A 81 -6.81 3.76 18.93
N GLU A 82 -7.95 4.17 19.47
CA GLU A 82 -8.05 5.18 20.53
C GLU A 82 -8.33 4.59 21.92
N GLY A 83 -8.66 3.29 21.99
CA GLY A 83 -8.97 2.63 23.26
C GLY A 83 -7.79 2.58 24.22
N ASP A 84 -8.06 2.34 25.50
CA ASP A 84 -7.00 1.94 26.44
C ASP A 84 -6.43 0.57 26.07
N ARG A 85 -5.37 0.17 26.77
CA ARG A 85 -4.64 -1.07 26.46
C ARG A 85 -5.55 -2.31 26.42
N ASP A 86 -6.46 -2.45 27.38
CA ASP A 86 -7.31 -3.65 27.48
C ASP A 86 -8.39 -3.64 26.39
N ILE A 87 -8.95 -2.47 26.10
CA ILE A 87 -9.90 -2.24 24.99
C ILE A 87 -9.23 -2.52 23.64
N GLN A 88 -8.00 -2.05 23.43
CA GLN A 88 -7.25 -2.29 22.19
C GLN A 88 -6.98 -3.77 21.95
N ILE A 89 -6.59 -4.51 23.01
CA ILE A 89 -6.34 -5.96 22.93
C ILE A 89 -7.63 -6.71 22.56
N GLU A 90 -8.73 -6.39 23.22
CA GLU A 90 -10.02 -7.02 22.92
C GLU A 90 -10.52 -6.66 21.53
N ALA A 91 -10.41 -5.40 21.11
CA ALA A 91 -10.75 -4.97 19.75
C ALA A 91 -9.89 -5.66 18.70
N ALA A 92 -8.57 -5.74 18.90
CA ALA A 92 -7.66 -6.45 17.99
C ALA A 92 -8.00 -7.95 17.88
N LYS A 93 -8.35 -8.59 19.00
CA LYS A 93 -8.80 -9.98 19.03
C LYS A 93 -10.09 -10.16 18.23
N GLN A 94 -11.10 -9.33 18.45
CA GLN A 94 -12.37 -9.40 17.73
C GLN A 94 -12.19 -9.11 16.23
N ILE A 95 -11.34 -8.15 15.86
CA ILE A 95 -11.00 -7.90 14.45
C ILE A 95 -10.30 -9.13 13.85
N GLY A 96 -9.34 -9.72 14.56
CA GLY A 96 -8.65 -10.94 14.11
C GLY A 96 -9.60 -12.12 13.91
N GLU A 97 -10.52 -12.35 14.86
CA GLU A 97 -11.57 -13.38 14.74
C GLU A 97 -12.49 -13.11 13.54
N THR A 98 -12.92 -11.86 13.36
CA THR A 98 -13.74 -11.44 12.20
C THR A 98 -12.97 -11.64 10.88
N MET A 99 -11.68 -11.31 10.84
CA MET A 99 -10.85 -11.51 9.65
C MET A 99 -10.70 -12.99 9.29
N ILE A 100 -10.58 -13.88 10.27
CA ILE A 100 -10.56 -15.33 10.06
C ILE A 100 -11.92 -15.82 9.54
N GLU A 101 -13.01 -15.39 10.18
CA GLU A 101 -14.38 -15.77 9.82
C GLU A 101 -14.71 -15.41 8.36
N PHE A 102 -14.34 -14.20 7.93
CA PHE A 102 -14.65 -13.69 6.59
C PHE A 102 -13.52 -13.83 5.57
N SER A 103 -12.47 -14.60 5.90
CA SER A 103 -11.30 -14.84 5.04
C SER A 103 -10.71 -13.54 4.48
N CYS A 104 -10.40 -12.61 5.37
CA CYS A 104 -9.79 -11.32 5.03
C CYS A 104 -8.27 -11.44 4.92
N PHE A 105 -7.68 -10.81 3.90
CA PHE A 105 -6.23 -10.75 3.70
C PHE A 105 -5.81 -9.32 3.36
N ARG A 106 -4.58 -8.98 3.78
CA ARG A 106 -3.93 -7.72 3.47
C ARG A 106 -3.46 -7.73 2.02
N LEU A 107 -3.72 -6.64 1.30
CA LEU A 107 -3.14 -6.40 0.00
C LEU A 107 -1.69 -5.92 0.17
N GLY A 108 -0.74 -6.65 -0.39
CA GLY A 108 0.68 -6.31 -0.34
C GLY A 108 1.24 -5.63 -1.59
N ALA A 109 0.61 -5.83 -2.74
CA ALA A 109 1.00 -5.31 -4.05
C ALA A 109 -0.20 -5.31 -5.00
N SER A 110 -0.14 -4.57 -6.11
CA SER A 110 -1.17 -4.60 -7.15
C SER A 110 -1.30 -5.97 -7.81
N GLY A 111 -2.52 -6.36 -8.22
CA GLY A 111 -2.72 -7.65 -8.89
C GLY A 111 -4.16 -7.96 -9.30
N ASN A 112 -4.38 -9.19 -9.75
CA ASN A 112 -5.70 -9.73 -10.07
C ASN A 112 -6.30 -10.46 -8.88
N PHE A 113 -7.61 -10.40 -8.75
CA PHE A 113 -8.37 -11.22 -7.82
C PHE A 113 -8.62 -12.60 -8.47
N ASN A 114 -7.63 -13.49 -8.37
CA ASN A 114 -7.70 -14.80 -9.04
C ASN A 114 -8.79 -15.73 -8.48
N ASN A 115 -9.03 -15.69 -7.16
CA ASN A 115 -9.88 -16.67 -6.46
C ASN A 115 -11.08 -16.04 -5.73
N PHE A 116 -11.27 -14.74 -5.88
CA PHE A 116 -12.44 -14.04 -5.35
C PHE A 116 -12.75 -12.85 -6.26
N THR A 117 -13.91 -12.24 -6.10
CA THR A 117 -14.28 -11.03 -6.84
C THR A 117 -14.92 -10.07 -5.87
N VAL A 118 -14.55 -8.80 -5.95
CA VAL A 118 -15.26 -7.77 -5.19
C VAL A 118 -16.56 -7.49 -5.94
N ARG A 119 -17.68 -7.96 -5.38
CA ARG A 119 -18.99 -7.87 -6.03
C ARG A 119 -19.58 -6.46 -5.90
N GLN A 120 -20.35 -6.08 -6.92
CA GLN A 120 -21.16 -4.87 -6.91
C GLN A 120 -22.04 -4.80 -5.66
N GLY A 121 -22.03 -3.65 -4.99
CA GLY A 121 -22.85 -3.38 -3.80
C GLY A 121 -22.38 -4.04 -2.49
N GLN A 122 -21.22 -4.71 -2.47
CA GLN A 122 -20.64 -5.25 -1.24
C GLN A 122 -19.40 -4.46 -0.84
N ASN A 123 -19.40 -3.92 0.39
CA ASN A 123 -18.21 -3.33 1.00
C ASN A 123 -17.35 -4.46 1.55
N THR A 124 -16.43 -4.99 0.74
CA THR A 124 -15.60 -6.13 1.13
C THR A 124 -14.20 -5.75 1.58
N PHE A 125 -13.90 -4.46 1.70
CA PHE A 125 -12.56 -4.00 2.04
C PHE A 125 -12.58 -2.88 3.08
N PHE A 126 -11.49 -2.76 3.82
CA PHE A 126 -11.28 -1.74 4.85
C PHE A 126 -9.79 -1.39 4.92
N SER A 127 -9.50 -0.23 5.50
CA SER A 127 -8.13 0.24 5.69
C SER A 127 -7.79 0.27 7.18
N VAL A 128 -6.63 -0.28 7.52
CA VAL A 128 -6.03 -0.16 8.85
C VAL A 128 -4.95 0.93 8.76
N PRO A 129 -5.03 2.00 9.57
CA PRO A 129 -4.02 3.05 9.56
C PRO A 129 -2.69 2.57 10.14
N ASP A 130 -1.62 3.31 9.85
CA ASP A 130 -0.37 3.17 10.57
C ASP A 130 -0.47 3.90 11.91
N VAL A 131 -0.36 3.15 13.00
CA VAL A 131 -0.45 3.69 14.37
C VAL A 131 0.97 3.92 14.87
N ARG A 132 1.38 5.19 14.94
CA ARG A 132 2.68 5.58 15.47
C ARG A 132 2.54 6.14 16.87
N VAL A 133 3.57 5.90 17.67
CA VAL A 133 3.68 6.43 19.02
C VAL A 133 4.92 7.32 19.05
N ASN A 134 4.80 8.55 19.56
CA ASN A 134 5.97 9.42 19.72
C ASN A 134 6.82 9.02 20.93
N GLU A 135 7.91 9.76 21.13
CA GLU A 135 8.81 9.60 22.29
C GLU A 135 8.10 9.82 23.64
N GLN A 136 6.98 10.53 23.66
CA GLN A 136 6.16 10.80 24.85
C GLN A 136 5.12 9.71 25.11
N ASN A 137 5.10 8.65 24.30
CA ASN A 137 4.11 7.58 24.33
C ASN A 137 2.68 8.04 23.98
N ASP A 138 2.54 9.21 23.35
CA ASP A 138 1.29 9.66 22.76
C ASP A 138 1.12 9.07 21.36
N LEU A 139 -0.11 8.72 21.02
CA LEU A 139 -0.47 8.31 19.67
C LEU A 139 -0.30 9.51 18.72
N VAL A 140 0.64 9.39 17.78
CA VAL A 140 0.88 10.40 16.74
C VAL A 140 0.28 9.90 15.43
N TYR A 141 -0.97 10.31 15.26
CA TYR A 141 -1.81 10.30 14.05
C TYR A 141 -1.87 9.03 13.20
N ASP A 142 -3.12 8.62 12.89
CA ASP A 142 -3.50 7.63 11.89
C ASP A 142 -3.21 8.12 10.47
N VAL A 143 -1.99 7.86 9.98
CA VAL A 143 -1.71 8.12 8.58
C VAL A 143 -2.25 6.95 7.77
N TYR A 144 -3.37 7.19 7.09
CA TYR A 144 -3.87 6.30 6.05
C TYR A 144 -2.95 6.41 4.85
N GLU A 145 -1.84 5.67 4.90
CA GLU A 145 -0.80 5.70 3.88
C GLU A 145 -1.19 4.95 2.61
N TYR A 146 -2.26 4.15 2.60
CA TYR A 146 -2.58 3.29 1.46
C TYR A 146 -3.89 3.69 0.82
N GLY A 147 -3.94 3.66 -0.51
CA GLY A 147 -5.16 3.76 -1.30
C GLY A 147 -5.27 2.61 -2.30
N LEU A 148 -6.47 2.45 -2.86
CA LEU A 148 -6.80 1.35 -3.77
C LEU A 148 -7.48 1.90 -5.02
N ILE A 149 -7.14 1.36 -6.18
CA ILE A 149 -7.93 1.53 -7.40
C ILE A 149 -8.47 0.16 -7.76
N LEU A 150 -9.78 0.03 -7.88
CA LEU A 150 -10.44 -1.21 -8.28
C LEU A 150 -10.76 -1.16 -9.76
N HIS A 151 -10.50 -2.25 -10.48
CA HIS A 151 -10.69 -2.38 -11.94
C HIS A 151 -11.64 -3.51 -12.28
N GLU A 152 -12.52 -3.30 -13.25
CA GLU A 152 -13.57 -4.23 -13.69
C GLU A 152 -13.03 -5.51 -14.34
N LYS A 153 -11.89 -5.42 -15.04
CA LYS A 153 -11.27 -6.53 -15.77
C LYS A 153 -9.92 -6.88 -15.17
N ASP A 154 -9.41 -8.06 -15.52
CA ASP A 154 -8.07 -8.47 -15.16
C ASP A 154 -7.00 -7.56 -15.80
N ASN A 155 -5.83 -7.50 -15.17
CA ASN A 155 -4.66 -6.74 -15.61
C ASN A 155 -4.91 -5.24 -15.72
N PHE A 156 -5.63 -4.67 -14.75
CA PHE A 156 -5.86 -3.24 -14.58
C PHE A 156 -6.64 -2.59 -15.74
N ARG A 157 -7.67 -3.27 -16.24
CA ARG A 157 -8.46 -2.85 -17.41
C ARG A 157 -9.94 -2.67 -17.07
N GLY A 158 -10.70 -2.13 -18.04
CA GLY A 158 -12.13 -1.89 -17.89
C GLY A 158 -12.40 -0.66 -17.05
N LYS A 159 -13.62 -0.54 -16.54
CA LYS A 159 -13.99 0.54 -15.61
C LYS A 159 -13.11 0.48 -14.37
N ALA A 160 -12.74 1.63 -13.85
CA ALA A 160 -12.03 1.71 -12.59
C ALA A 160 -12.67 2.72 -11.63
N ILE A 161 -12.38 2.55 -10.35
CA ILE A 161 -12.77 3.47 -9.29
C ILE A 161 -11.64 3.62 -8.29
N LEU A 162 -11.32 4.87 -7.97
CA LEU A 162 -10.38 5.21 -6.91
C LEU A 162 -11.08 5.15 -5.56
N VAL A 163 -10.39 4.54 -4.61
CA VAL A 163 -10.85 4.31 -3.25
C VAL A 163 -9.76 4.79 -2.28
N GLU A 164 -10.01 5.93 -1.64
CA GLU A 164 -9.07 6.55 -0.70
C GLU A 164 -9.62 6.55 0.73
N PRO A 165 -8.87 6.03 1.71
CA PRO A 165 -9.18 6.18 3.11
C PRO A 165 -8.53 7.43 3.74
N PRO A 166 -9.14 8.05 4.76
CA PRO A 166 -10.56 8.13 5.01
C PRO A 166 -11.14 9.34 4.25
N TYR A 167 -12.33 9.21 3.67
CA TYR A 167 -13.10 10.32 3.09
C TYR A 167 -13.47 11.45 4.10
N ALA A 168 -12.85 11.49 5.28
CA ALA A 168 -13.30 12.17 6.49
C ALA A 168 -12.46 13.39 6.93
N ARG A 169 -11.56 13.92 6.09
CA ARG A 169 -10.74 15.09 6.51
C ARG A 169 -11.48 16.44 6.56
N PHE A 170 -12.79 16.54 6.28
CA PHE A 170 -13.45 17.85 6.18
C PHE A 170 -14.54 18.22 7.19
N ASN A 171 -14.93 17.38 8.18
CA ASN A 171 -15.81 17.88 9.23
C ASN A 171 -15.88 17.00 10.50
N PRO A 172 -15.40 17.47 11.67
CA PRO A 172 -15.63 16.82 12.96
C PRO A 172 -17.12 16.73 13.37
N LEU A 173 -18.00 17.49 12.72
CA LEU A 173 -19.45 17.36 12.87
C LEU A 173 -20.07 16.36 11.88
N ALA A 174 -19.34 15.95 10.84
CA ALA A 174 -19.77 14.83 9.99
C ALA A 174 -19.38 13.48 10.62
N THR A 175 -18.31 13.41 11.41
CA THR A 175 -17.92 12.18 12.14
C THR A 175 -18.95 11.76 13.19
N ALA A 176 -19.67 12.70 13.81
CA ALA A 176 -20.76 12.38 14.73
C ALA A 176 -21.98 11.72 14.04
N ASN A 177 -22.17 11.94 12.74
CA ASN A 177 -23.18 11.23 11.92
C ASN A 177 -22.58 10.09 11.07
N LEU A 178 -21.25 9.97 11.02
CA LEU A 178 -20.48 8.88 10.40
C LEU A 178 -19.96 7.88 11.44
N GLY A 179 -20.70 7.66 12.53
CA GLY A 179 -20.67 6.39 13.27
C GLY A 179 -21.15 5.17 12.45
N ARG A 180 -21.09 5.26 11.12
CA ARG A 180 -21.54 4.29 10.13
C ARG A 180 -20.51 4.33 9.02
N SER A 181 -19.85 3.18 8.82
CA SER A 181 -19.00 2.80 7.68
C SER A 181 -18.72 3.92 6.68
N GLY A 182 -17.44 4.20 6.43
CA GLY A 182 -17.03 4.83 5.18
C GLY A 182 -17.66 4.05 4.03
N ASN A 183 -18.83 4.51 3.58
CA ASN A 183 -19.57 3.87 2.53
C ASN A 183 -18.81 4.26 1.28
N PHE A 184 -17.84 3.42 0.94
CA PHE A 184 -17.28 3.43 -0.40
C PHE A 184 -18.46 3.46 -1.36
N PRO A 185 -18.42 4.32 -2.40
CA PRO A 185 -19.47 4.35 -3.39
C PRO A 185 -19.73 2.91 -3.85
N PRO A 186 -20.99 2.44 -3.81
CA PRO A 186 -21.28 1.06 -4.16
C PRO A 186 -20.72 0.81 -5.55
N LEU A 187 -19.87 -0.22 -5.66
CA LEU A 187 -19.26 -0.56 -6.93
C LEU A 187 -20.37 -0.85 -7.94
N ASN A 188 -20.35 -0.13 -9.06
CA ASN A 188 -21.30 -0.35 -10.15
C ASN A 188 -20.79 -1.41 -11.15
N PHE A 189 -19.71 -2.11 -10.81
CA PHE A 189 -19.13 -3.22 -11.55
C PHE A 189 -18.52 -4.26 -10.59
N ILE A 190 -18.19 -5.43 -11.11
CA ILE A 190 -17.45 -6.46 -10.37
C ILE A 190 -15.97 -6.19 -10.56
N ALA A 191 -15.23 -5.91 -9.49
CA ALA A 191 -13.80 -5.70 -9.62
C ALA A 191 -13.06 -7.04 -9.72
N LYS A 192 -12.17 -7.15 -10.70
CA LYS A 192 -11.34 -8.32 -11.00
C LYS A 192 -9.85 -8.08 -10.81
N SER A 193 -9.41 -6.83 -10.81
CA SER A 193 -8.04 -6.48 -10.45
C SER A 193 -7.99 -5.18 -9.66
N PHE A 194 -6.84 -4.89 -9.06
CA PHE A 194 -6.67 -3.74 -8.20
C PHE A 194 -5.26 -3.18 -8.28
N THR A 195 -5.14 -1.86 -8.23
CA THR A 195 -3.87 -1.16 -8.03
C THR A 195 -3.80 -0.69 -6.59
N LEU A 196 -2.86 -1.24 -5.83
CA LEU A 196 -2.54 -0.76 -4.49
C LEU A 196 -1.53 0.37 -4.63
N PHE A 197 -1.68 1.45 -3.88
CA PHE A 197 -0.67 2.50 -3.83
C PHE A 197 -0.44 2.98 -2.41
N ARG A 198 0.76 3.52 -2.18
CA ARG A 198 1.16 4.13 -0.91
C ARG A 198 1.40 5.63 -1.11
N LYS A 199 0.72 6.46 -0.34
CA LYS A 199 0.90 7.91 -0.27
C LYS A 199 2.29 8.26 0.27
N VAL A 200 2.85 9.37 -0.19
CA VAL A 200 4.10 9.91 0.35
C VAL A 200 3.79 10.82 1.54
N PRO A 201 4.37 10.58 2.74
CA PRO A 201 4.17 11.47 3.90
C PRO A 201 4.71 12.89 3.62
N GLU A 202 4.00 13.92 4.12
CA GLU A 202 4.20 15.37 3.84
C GLU A 202 5.64 15.93 3.97
N PRO A 203 5.94 17.11 3.38
CA PRO A 203 5.29 17.77 2.24
C PRO A 203 6.25 17.84 1.04
N LEU A 204 5.89 17.23 -0.09
CA LEU A 204 6.40 17.71 -1.37
C LEU A 204 5.88 19.14 -1.55
N THR A 205 6.80 20.08 -1.75
CA THR A 205 6.52 21.44 -2.27
C THR A 205 5.57 21.38 -3.46
N GLU A 206 4.86 22.48 -3.73
CA GLU A 206 3.98 22.59 -4.91
C GLU A 206 4.69 22.02 -6.15
N SER A 207 4.23 20.85 -6.56
CA SER A 207 4.80 20.05 -7.61
C SER A 207 3.84 20.13 -8.80
N PRO A 208 4.29 20.54 -10.01
CA PRO A 208 3.49 20.54 -11.22
C PRO A 208 2.82 19.19 -11.56
N GLY A 209 3.19 18.10 -10.90
CA GLY A 209 2.44 16.85 -10.95
C GLY A 209 2.73 16.03 -12.20
N ALA A 210 1.74 15.99 -13.09
CA ALA A 210 1.85 15.34 -14.40
C ALA A 210 1.76 16.38 -15.52
N THR A 211 2.69 16.36 -16.46
CA THR A 211 2.63 17.19 -17.67
C THR A 211 2.22 16.34 -18.85
N LEU A 212 1.12 16.71 -19.52
CA LEU A 212 0.69 16.09 -20.77
C LEU A 212 1.22 16.88 -21.96
N PHE A 213 1.61 16.17 -23.02
CA PHE A 213 2.20 16.73 -24.22
C PHE A 213 1.42 16.25 -25.46
N ALA A 214 1.18 17.18 -26.38
CA ALA A 214 0.47 16.90 -27.63
C ALA A 214 1.31 16.07 -28.63
N CYS A 215 2.64 16.07 -28.49
CA CYS A 215 3.55 15.35 -29.37
C CYS A 215 4.23 14.19 -28.64
N LEU A 216 4.91 13.35 -29.41
CA LEU A 216 5.79 12.31 -28.88
C LEU A 216 7.03 12.93 -28.23
N ASN A 217 7.67 12.16 -27.36
CA ASN A 217 8.92 12.51 -26.70
C ASN A 217 8.88 13.88 -26.01
N TYR A 218 7.78 14.18 -25.32
CA TYR A 218 7.62 15.41 -24.53
C TYR A 218 7.76 16.69 -25.37
N ASN A 219 7.32 16.64 -26.64
CA ASN A 219 7.50 17.69 -27.65
C ASN A 219 8.98 17.97 -28.02
N GLU A 220 9.92 17.10 -27.67
CA GLU A 220 11.33 17.30 -27.99
C GLU A 220 11.68 16.81 -29.42
N PRO A 221 12.56 17.52 -30.14
CA PRO A 221 13.09 17.06 -31.43
C PRO A 221 13.76 15.67 -31.35
N PRO A 222 13.73 14.85 -32.42
CA PRO A 222 13.15 15.11 -33.75
C PRO A 222 11.66 14.75 -33.85
N PHE A 223 10.99 14.48 -32.71
CA PHE A 223 9.62 13.95 -32.64
C PHE A 223 8.58 15.00 -32.22
N ALA A 224 8.97 16.29 -32.17
CA ALA A 224 8.05 17.41 -32.10
C ALA A 224 6.98 17.30 -33.21
N CYS A 225 5.78 17.84 -32.95
CA CYS A 225 4.67 17.75 -33.88
C CYS A 225 5.10 18.32 -35.24
N LYS A 226 5.04 17.48 -36.27
CA LYS A 226 5.53 17.82 -37.62
C LYS A 226 4.43 18.38 -38.51
N GLU A 227 3.18 18.25 -38.10
CA GLU A 227 2.05 18.70 -38.90
C GLU A 227 1.91 20.23 -38.77
N GLU A 228 1.74 20.88 -39.92
CA GLU A 228 1.67 22.33 -40.04
C GLU A 228 0.39 22.82 -39.34
N GLY A 229 0.53 23.35 -38.13
CA GLY A 229 -0.59 23.79 -37.28
C GLY A 229 -0.59 23.17 -35.87
N ASP A 230 0.17 22.10 -35.65
CA ASP A 230 0.34 21.55 -34.31
C ASP A 230 1.41 22.35 -33.56
N GLU A 231 0.96 23.21 -32.65
CA GLU A 231 1.86 23.86 -31.71
C GLU A 231 2.43 22.83 -30.73
N ASN A 232 3.67 23.05 -30.26
CA ASN A 232 4.28 22.24 -29.20
C ASN A 232 3.55 22.48 -27.88
N ILE A 233 2.39 21.84 -27.73
CA ILE A 233 1.50 22.09 -26.62
C ILE A 233 1.80 21.14 -25.48
N SER A 234 1.89 21.71 -24.28
CA SER A 234 1.90 20.98 -23.03
C SER A 234 1.09 21.69 -21.94
N ALA A 235 0.53 20.93 -21.00
CA ALA A 235 -0.07 21.47 -19.78
C ALA A 235 0.29 20.60 -18.57
N SER A 236 0.49 21.25 -17.42
CA SER A 236 0.83 20.58 -16.16
C SER A 236 -0.37 20.52 -15.21
N PHE A 237 -0.51 19.38 -14.55
CA PHE A 237 -1.64 18.99 -13.74
C PHE A 237 -1.14 18.55 -12.35
N GLY A 238 -1.07 19.50 -11.43
CA GLY A 238 -0.58 19.31 -10.06
C GLY A 238 -1.70 19.07 -9.05
N THR A 239 -1.37 18.55 -7.87
CA THR A 239 -2.37 18.24 -6.83
C THR A 239 -2.84 19.43 -6.00
N ALA A 240 -2.38 20.65 -6.32
CA ALA A 240 -2.65 21.88 -5.56
C ALA A 240 -2.38 21.75 -4.05
N GLY A 241 -1.32 21.00 -3.70
CA GLY A 241 -0.94 20.72 -2.31
C GLY A 241 -1.67 19.55 -1.65
N GLY A 242 -2.72 18.99 -2.29
CA GLY A 242 -3.39 17.78 -1.83
C GLY A 242 -2.65 16.48 -2.16
N ASP A 243 -3.18 15.36 -1.69
CA ASP A 243 -2.70 14.02 -2.08
C ASP A 243 -3.12 13.66 -3.50
N THR A 244 -4.30 14.13 -3.93
CA THR A 244 -4.94 13.68 -5.16
C THR A 244 -5.65 14.85 -5.84
N ALA A 245 -5.52 14.95 -7.16
CA ALA A 245 -6.29 15.87 -7.99
C ALA A 245 -7.00 15.17 -9.14
N TYR A 246 -8.14 15.72 -9.49
CA TYR A 246 -9.12 15.14 -10.41
C TYR A 246 -9.30 16.11 -11.58
N PHE A 247 -8.97 15.66 -12.80
CA PHE A 247 -9.05 16.46 -14.01
C PHE A 247 -10.04 15.82 -14.98
N ARG A 248 -11.17 16.50 -15.21
CA ARG A 248 -12.18 16.10 -16.18
C ARG A 248 -11.76 16.56 -17.58
N GLU A 249 -12.49 16.10 -18.58
CA GLU A 249 -12.22 16.46 -19.99
C GLU A 249 -12.16 17.97 -20.22
N ALA A 250 -13.05 18.73 -19.57
CA ALA A 250 -13.05 20.18 -19.66
C ALA A 250 -11.76 20.81 -19.11
N ASP A 251 -11.20 20.23 -18.04
CA ASP A 251 -9.95 20.68 -17.43
C ASP A 251 -8.77 20.39 -18.36
N LEU A 252 -8.76 19.21 -18.98
CA LEU A 252 -7.76 18.83 -19.99
C LEU A 252 -7.84 19.71 -21.25
N ASN A 253 -9.02 20.27 -21.55
CA ASN A 253 -9.29 21.07 -22.74
C ASN A 253 -9.29 22.59 -22.51
N THR A 254 -8.87 23.07 -21.34
CA THR A 254 -9.07 24.48 -20.93
C THR A 254 -8.46 25.52 -21.87
N ASN A 255 -7.48 25.15 -22.71
CA ASN A 255 -6.95 26.02 -23.77
C ASN A 255 -6.50 25.25 -25.03
N ILE A 256 -6.23 23.96 -24.90
CA ILE A 256 -5.80 23.08 -25.99
C ILE A 256 -6.54 21.77 -25.82
N THR A 257 -7.00 21.16 -26.91
CA THR A 257 -7.62 19.83 -26.97
C THR A 257 -6.67 18.67 -26.60
N LEU A 258 -6.00 18.74 -25.45
CA LEU A 258 -5.12 17.68 -24.97
C LEU A 258 -5.87 16.36 -24.75
N ALA A 259 -7.18 16.37 -24.48
CA ALA A 259 -7.95 15.14 -24.41
C ALA A 259 -7.83 14.31 -25.70
N GLU A 260 -7.76 14.95 -26.86
CA GLU A 260 -7.74 14.30 -28.17
C GLU A 260 -6.32 14.10 -28.69
N ASN A 261 -5.41 14.99 -28.27
CA ASN A 261 -4.06 15.08 -28.81
C ASN A 261 -2.96 14.64 -27.85
N THR A 262 -3.25 14.15 -26.63
CA THR A 262 -2.19 13.67 -25.73
C THR A 262 -1.42 12.49 -26.35
N ARG A 263 -0.10 12.62 -26.50
CA ARG A 263 0.79 11.59 -27.08
C ARG A 263 1.93 11.19 -26.17
N SER A 264 2.29 12.02 -25.19
CA SER A 264 3.26 11.66 -24.13
C SER A 264 2.90 12.33 -22.81
N ILE A 265 3.44 11.79 -21.71
CA ILE A 265 3.21 12.27 -20.35
C ILE A 265 4.51 12.24 -19.56
N GLN A 266 4.86 13.32 -18.89
CA GLN A 266 5.98 13.36 -17.96
C GLN A 266 5.45 13.48 -16.53
N LEU A 267 6.03 12.72 -15.61
CA LEU A 267 5.78 12.85 -14.18
C LEU A 267 7.00 13.52 -13.55
N GLU A 268 6.80 14.53 -12.71
CA GLU A 268 7.91 15.32 -12.16
C GLU A 268 8.80 14.53 -11.19
N SER A 269 8.25 13.50 -10.53
CA SER A 269 9.03 12.58 -9.70
C SER A 269 8.59 11.14 -9.94
N GLU A 270 9.52 10.29 -10.39
CA GLU A 270 9.25 8.87 -10.65
C GLU A 270 8.90 8.09 -9.37
N ASP A 271 9.31 8.57 -8.19
CA ASP A 271 9.08 7.91 -6.91
C ASP A 271 7.98 8.53 -6.05
N GLY A 272 7.40 9.66 -6.48
CA GLY A 272 6.49 10.46 -5.64
C GLY A 272 5.08 10.62 -6.19
N MET A 273 4.86 10.35 -7.47
CA MET A 273 3.56 10.56 -8.11
C MET A 273 3.29 9.54 -9.21
N PHE A 274 2.01 9.30 -9.47
CA PHE A 274 1.55 8.55 -10.62
C PHE A 274 0.24 9.13 -11.13
N ALA A 275 -0.08 8.85 -12.39
CA ALA A 275 -1.32 9.27 -13.00
C ALA A 275 -2.20 8.05 -13.33
N VAL A 276 -3.52 8.23 -13.23
CA VAL A 276 -4.52 7.25 -13.68
C VAL A 276 -5.32 7.92 -14.78
N MET A 277 -5.21 7.40 -15.99
CA MET A 277 -5.84 7.97 -17.18
C MET A 277 -7.04 7.13 -17.60
N PHE A 278 -8.11 7.79 -18.02
CA PHE A 278 -9.42 7.18 -18.27
C PHE A 278 -9.91 7.53 -19.68
N SER A 279 -10.49 6.54 -20.37
CA SER A 279 -10.95 6.73 -21.75
C SER A 279 -12.27 7.48 -21.88
N GLU A 280 -13.00 7.67 -20.79
CA GLU A 280 -14.20 8.49 -20.72
C GLU A 280 -14.07 9.59 -19.66
N ASN A 281 -14.95 10.57 -19.73
CA ASN A 281 -15.00 11.65 -18.75
C ASN A 281 -15.56 11.14 -17.41
N ASN A 282 -15.35 11.91 -16.34
CA ASN A 282 -15.76 11.58 -14.97
C ASN A 282 -15.11 10.31 -14.40
N PHE A 283 -13.85 10.04 -14.78
CA PHE A 283 -13.02 8.95 -14.24
C PHE A 283 -13.64 7.58 -14.49
N ARG A 284 -14.07 7.36 -15.74
CA ARG A 284 -14.74 6.14 -16.22
C ARG A 284 -14.15 5.72 -17.57
N GLY A 285 -14.55 4.56 -18.05
CA GLY A 285 -14.23 4.11 -19.40
C GLY A 285 -13.85 2.65 -19.46
N ASP A 286 -13.87 2.09 -20.66
CA ASP A 286 -13.44 0.71 -20.91
C ASP A 286 -11.91 0.55 -20.91
N THR A 287 -11.17 1.64 -21.07
CA THR A 287 -9.70 1.69 -20.99
C THR A 287 -9.28 2.60 -19.84
N VAL A 288 -8.50 2.04 -18.94
CA VAL A 288 -7.85 2.74 -17.82
C VAL A 288 -6.40 2.34 -17.82
N GLU A 289 -5.51 3.30 -17.60
CA GLU A 289 -4.07 3.07 -17.56
C GLU A 289 -3.47 3.75 -16.32
N VAL A 290 -2.59 3.04 -15.61
CA VAL A 290 -1.86 3.57 -14.45
C VAL A 290 -0.43 3.88 -14.88
N ILE A 291 -0.15 5.16 -15.08
CA ILE A 291 1.15 5.67 -15.51
C ILE A 291 2.02 5.93 -14.28
N LYS A 292 3.01 5.06 -14.06
CA LYS A 292 3.92 5.13 -12.89
C LYS A 292 5.20 5.92 -13.14
N ALA A 293 5.55 6.15 -14.40
CA ALA A 293 6.74 6.89 -14.82
C ALA A 293 6.40 7.68 -16.09
N GLY A 294 7.26 8.64 -16.46
CA GLY A 294 7.09 9.37 -17.71
C GLY A 294 7.07 8.41 -18.91
N ASP A 295 6.14 8.65 -19.83
CA ASP A 295 5.98 7.90 -21.06
C ASP A 295 6.09 8.82 -22.26
N ARG A 296 7.16 8.62 -23.05
CA ARG A 296 7.46 9.38 -24.26
C ARG A 296 6.55 9.04 -25.44
N ASN A 297 5.75 7.98 -25.36
CA ASN A 297 4.90 7.52 -26.46
C ASN A 297 3.68 6.75 -25.93
N LEU A 298 2.67 7.45 -25.45
CA LEU A 298 1.41 6.84 -25.00
C LEU A 298 0.69 6.03 -26.09
N GLN A 299 1.04 6.19 -27.37
CA GLN A 299 0.51 5.35 -28.44
C GLN A 299 1.04 3.92 -28.39
N ASP A 300 2.03 3.59 -27.55
CA ASP A 300 2.37 2.20 -27.29
C ASP A 300 1.45 1.53 -26.25
N ASN A 301 0.67 2.33 -25.52
CA ASN A 301 -0.28 1.92 -24.50
C ASN A 301 -1.73 1.89 -25.02
N PRO A 302 -2.63 1.12 -24.39
CA PRO A 302 -4.05 1.11 -24.72
C PRO A 302 -4.71 2.50 -24.66
N ILE A 303 -4.32 3.35 -23.70
CA ILE A 303 -4.93 4.67 -23.51
C ILE A 303 -4.56 5.69 -24.61
N GLY A 304 -3.47 5.48 -25.35
CA GLY A 304 -3.10 6.34 -26.49
C GLY A 304 -3.51 5.79 -27.85
N ARG A 305 -4.38 4.77 -27.90
CA ARG A 305 -4.79 4.06 -29.13
C ARG A 305 -6.31 4.05 -29.34
N CYS A 306 -6.93 5.22 -29.44
CA CYS A 306 -8.33 5.31 -29.83
C CYS A 306 -8.49 5.53 -31.34
N GLY A 307 -9.47 4.84 -31.93
CA GLY A 307 -9.76 4.92 -33.36
C GLY A 307 -9.57 3.58 -34.09
N ASN A 308 -10.06 3.54 -35.33
CA ASN A 308 -10.11 2.31 -36.13
C ASN A 308 -8.78 1.94 -36.80
N ALA A 309 -7.80 2.86 -36.78
CA ALA A 309 -6.53 2.73 -37.51
C ALA A 309 -5.29 2.63 -36.61
N CYS A 310 -5.45 2.46 -35.30
CA CYS A 310 -4.33 2.31 -34.37
C CYS A 310 -3.72 0.90 -34.45
N THR A 311 -3.03 0.57 -35.54
CA THR A 311 -2.22 -0.66 -35.63
C THR A 311 -0.86 -0.47 -34.99
N ALA A 312 -0.42 -1.45 -34.19
CA ALA A 312 0.86 -1.44 -33.52
C ALA A 312 2.03 -1.22 -34.50
N VAL A 313 2.96 -0.35 -34.10
CA VAL A 313 4.13 0.03 -34.88
C VAL A 313 5.06 -1.17 -35.06
N ILE A 314 5.01 -1.84 -36.21
CA ILE A 314 6.01 -2.84 -36.58
C ILE A 314 7.17 -2.11 -37.27
N GLY A 315 8.27 -1.88 -36.54
CA GLY A 315 9.52 -1.36 -37.11
C GLY A 315 9.71 0.16 -37.09
N GLY A 316 9.09 0.89 -36.15
CA GLY A 316 9.35 2.32 -35.93
C GLY A 316 8.71 3.28 -36.94
N VAL A 317 7.91 2.79 -37.89
CA VAL A 317 7.16 3.62 -38.84
C VAL A 317 5.67 3.37 -38.64
N ILE A 318 4.96 4.35 -38.09
CA ILE A 318 3.49 4.33 -37.97
C ILE A 318 2.94 4.46 -39.39
N ARG A 319 2.43 3.36 -39.96
CA ARG A 319 1.68 3.41 -41.21
C ARG A 319 0.21 3.66 -40.90
N ILE A 320 -0.16 4.92 -40.96
CA ILE A 320 -1.56 5.34 -40.90
C ILE A 320 -2.21 4.90 -42.22
N PHE A 321 -2.85 3.72 -42.24
CA PHE A 321 -3.68 3.31 -43.36
C PHE A 321 -5.03 4.02 -43.27
N GLY A 322 -5.04 5.33 -43.57
CA GLY A 322 -6.26 6.09 -43.84
C GLY A 322 -7.26 6.27 -42.70
N GLY A 323 -6.83 6.25 -41.43
CA GLY A 323 -7.70 6.63 -40.30
C GLY A 323 -6.91 7.31 -39.19
N GLU A 324 -7.57 8.18 -38.42
CA GLU A 324 -6.94 8.92 -37.32
C GLU A 324 -6.71 7.99 -36.12
N CYS A 325 -5.55 8.13 -35.47
CA CYS A 325 -5.23 7.46 -34.22
C CYS A 325 -5.08 8.52 -33.15
N ASP A 326 -6.08 8.59 -32.27
CA ASP A 326 -6.24 9.65 -31.29
C ASP A 326 -6.02 9.15 -29.87
N SER A 327 -5.81 10.10 -28.97
CA SER A 327 -5.74 9.83 -27.55
C SER A 327 -7.11 9.36 -27.07
N CYS A 328 -7.14 8.32 -26.25
CA CYS A 328 -8.36 7.98 -25.53
C CYS A 328 -8.57 8.86 -24.31
N VAL A 329 -7.57 9.61 -23.84
CA VAL A 329 -7.59 10.28 -22.53
C VAL A 329 -8.73 11.31 -22.48
N ARG A 330 -9.77 11.04 -21.68
CA ARG A 330 -10.88 11.97 -21.45
C ARG A 330 -10.94 12.46 -20.01
N SER A 331 -10.34 11.75 -19.06
CA SER A 331 -10.12 12.26 -17.71
C SER A 331 -8.87 11.65 -17.09
N MET A 332 -8.34 12.31 -16.06
CA MET A 332 -7.10 11.91 -15.39
C MET A 332 -7.19 12.19 -13.90
N ILE A 333 -6.64 11.28 -13.10
CA ILE A 333 -6.38 11.50 -11.68
C ILE A 333 -4.86 11.54 -11.49
N VAL A 334 -4.35 12.55 -10.80
CA VAL A 334 -2.94 12.64 -10.39
C VAL A 334 -2.87 12.37 -8.91
N ILE A 335 -2.07 11.38 -8.51
CA ILE A 335 -1.97 10.90 -7.13
C ILE A 335 -0.53 11.03 -6.66
N LYS A 336 -0.35 11.66 -5.51
CA LYS A 336 0.91 11.76 -4.77
C LYS A 336 1.14 10.49 -3.97
N GLY A 337 1.83 9.56 -4.59
CA GLY A 337 2.10 8.25 -4.04
C GLY A 337 2.92 7.38 -4.97
N LYS A 338 3.17 6.16 -4.52
CA LYS A 338 3.84 5.10 -5.27
C LYS A 338 2.86 3.94 -5.46
N ALA A 339 2.55 3.61 -6.72
CA ALA A 339 1.77 2.42 -7.05
C ALA A 339 2.61 1.15 -6.83
N LEU A 340 2.16 0.28 -5.92
CA LEU A 340 2.86 -0.91 -5.42
C LEU A 340 2.75 -2.12 -6.32
#